data_AF-A0A0V0Y7J8-F1
#
_entry.id   AF-A0A0V0Y7J8-F1
#
_cell.length_a   1.000
_cell.length_b   1.000
_cell.length_c   1.000
_cell.angle_alpha   90.00
_cell.angle_beta   90.00
_cell.angle_gamma   90.00
#
_symmetry.space_group_name_H-M   'P 1'
#
loop_
_entity.id
_entity.type
_entity.pdbx_description
1 polymer ?
#
loop_
_entity_poly.entity_id
_entity_poly.type
_entity_poly.pdbx_seq_one_letter_code
_entity_poly.pdbx_strand_id
1 'polypeptide(L)'
;LNMQAFLLQVTFLGLILSFVSTYNTCDNKFAGFFDCIKQKTNQQQTYSSLEREFDDDHQKLIDKCFASSSSEAQSKNMCVLDKSTLEVDILGPNGPLRSCNFCQKIAKVVHDKYFKSTPAERQCLRRHMIDAAVAEIQPCMQSKLHDFSYKVPTIPDFDSAADNLMQLVEDSLRHRIWVQSRLDVCSQVNPGRATNTRSCLDRGFPGMYEQTCRMINECRQST
;
A
#
# COMPACT_ATOMS: atom_id res chain seq x y z
N LEU A 1 -5.34 -11.42 2.06
CA LEU A 1 -5.60 -10.02 2.43
C LEU A 1 -4.40 -9.47 3.16
N ASN A 2 -3.65 -8.63 2.47
CA ASN A 2 -2.74 -7.61 2.99
C ASN A 2 -1.94 -7.13 1.79
N MET A 3 -1.80 -5.80 1.61
CA MET A 3 -0.51 -5.16 1.27
C MET A 3 -0.60 -3.72 0.75
N GLN A 4 -1.77 -3.12 0.50
CA GLN A 4 -1.77 -1.94 -0.38
C GLN A 4 -2.41 -0.67 0.17
N ALA A 5 -3.41 -0.79 1.05
CA ALA A 5 -3.55 0.20 2.13
C ALA A 5 -2.29 0.24 3.02
N PHE A 6 -1.58 -0.90 3.09
CA PHE A 6 -0.29 -1.05 3.76
C PHE A 6 0.83 -0.28 3.07
N LEU A 7 0.81 -0.08 1.74
CA LEU A 7 1.89 0.65 1.05
C LEU A 7 1.87 2.14 1.38
N LEU A 8 0.68 2.76 1.49
CA LEU A 8 0.53 4.14 1.95
C LEU A 8 0.97 4.30 3.40
N GLN A 9 0.56 3.38 4.29
CA GLN A 9 0.90 3.41 5.71
C GLN A 9 2.37 3.05 6.01
N VAL A 10 2.98 2.13 5.25
CA VAL A 10 4.38 1.69 5.42
C VAL A 10 5.38 2.62 4.74
N THR A 11 5.05 3.23 3.60
CA THR A 11 5.89 4.32 3.05
C THR A 11 5.89 5.54 3.98
N PHE A 12 4.76 5.81 4.64
CA PHE A 12 4.69 6.81 5.73
C PHE A 12 5.61 6.46 6.90
N LEU A 13 5.64 5.20 7.33
CA LEU A 13 6.51 4.71 8.40
C LEU A 13 8.01 4.82 8.07
N GLY A 14 8.39 4.63 6.81
CA GLY A 14 9.77 4.84 6.35
C GLY A 14 10.25 6.29 6.48
N LEU A 15 9.35 7.27 6.35
CA LEU A 15 9.67 8.70 6.46
C LEU A 15 9.76 9.20 7.92
N ILE A 16 9.09 8.53 8.85
CA ILE A 16 9.11 8.84 10.29
C ILE A 16 10.51 8.61 10.90
N LEU A 17 11.31 7.70 10.34
CA LEU A 17 12.66 7.38 10.82
C LEU A 17 13.70 8.49 10.60
N SER A 18 13.38 9.54 9.84
CA SER A 18 14.31 10.64 9.51
C SER A 18 14.39 11.77 10.55
N PHE A 19 13.63 11.72 11.65
CA PHE A 19 13.49 12.86 12.57
C PHE A 19 13.84 12.48 14.01
N VAL A 20 15.06 12.82 14.45
CA VAL A 20 15.44 12.76 15.87
C VAL A 20 16.22 14.02 16.26
N SER A 21 15.51 15.03 16.79
CA SER A 21 16.02 15.85 17.92
C SER A 21 14.90 16.68 18.58
N THR A 22 14.90 16.70 19.92
CA THR A 22 14.09 17.46 20.91
C THR A 22 12.60 17.10 21.14
N TYR A 23 12.37 16.36 22.25
CA TYR A 23 11.16 15.61 22.63
C TYR A 23 9.83 16.39 22.75
N ASN A 24 9.74 17.52 23.47
CA ASN A 24 8.44 18.23 23.62
C ASN A 24 8.00 18.98 22.35
N THR A 25 8.97 19.37 21.52
CA THR A 25 8.73 19.94 20.19
C THR A 25 8.39 18.84 19.20
N CYS A 26 8.95 17.63 19.35
CA CYS A 26 8.64 16.48 18.50
C CYS A 26 7.18 16.02 18.65
N ASP A 27 6.64 15.85 19.85
CA ASP A 27 5.27 15.33 20.02
C ASP A 27 4.22 16.24 19.37
N ASN A 28 4.33 17.56 19.58
CA ASN A 28 3.45 18.54 18.95
C ASN A 28 3.61 18.60 17.43
N LYS A 29 4.85 18.46 16.93
CA LYS A 29 5.12 18.42 15.48
C LYS A 29 4.61 17.15 14.82
N PHE A 30 4.76 16.00 15.48
CA PHE A 30 4.22 14.72 14.97
C PHE A 30 2.68 14.73 14.98
N ALA A 31 2.07 15.21 16.06
CA ALA A 31 0.62 15.35 16.13
C ALA A 31 0.09 16.31 15.06
N GLY A 32 0.69 17.50 14.93
CA GLY A 32 0.29 18.48 13.90
C GLY A 32 0.52 17.98 12.48
N PHE A 33 1.56 17.19 12.23
CA PHE A 33 1.82 16.57 10.94
C PHE A 33 0.70 15.57 10.58
N PHE A 34 0.39 14.65 11.49
CA PHE A 34 -0.68 13.67 11.26
C PHE A 34 -2.06 14.31 11.18
N ASP A 35 -2.32 15.37 11.94
CA ASP A 35 -3.56 16.14 11.84
C ASP A 35 -3.67 16.84 10.48
N CYS A 36 -2.58 17.44 9.98
CA CYS A 36 -2.56 18.02 8.63
C CYS A 36 -2.86 16.97 7.55
N ILE A 37 -2.20 15.81 7.62
CA ILE A 37 -2.41 14.72 6.67
C ILE A 37 -3.86 14.26 6.72
N LYS A 38 -4.38 13.99 7.91
CA LYS A 38 -5.78 13.60 8.12
C LYS A 38 -6.74 14.65 7.57
N GLN A 39 -6.52 15.94 7.81
CA GLN A 39 -7.37 16.99 7.28
C GLN A 39 -7.39 16.99 5.75
N LYS A 40 -6.24 16.80 5.11
CA LYS A 40 -6.13 16.73 3.65
C LYS A 40 -6.75 15.45 3.09
N THR A 41 -6.46 14.28 3.65
CA THR A 41 -6.98 12.99 3.14
C THR A 41 -8.46 12.77 3.45
N ASN A 42 -9.02 13.43 4.46
CA ASN A 42 -10.46 13.43 4.70
C ASN A 42 -11.26 14.17 3.61
N GLN A 43 -10.61 15.00 2.79
CA GLN A 43 -11.25 15.60 1.63
C GLN A 43 -11.35 14.55 0.52
N GLN A 44 -12.58 14.21 0.14
CA GLN A 44 -12.85 13.16 -0.86
C GLN A 44 -12.10 13.38 -2.19
N GLN A 45 -11.99 14.63 -2.66
CA GLN A 45 -11.25 14.95 -3.88
C GLN A 45 -9.76 14.62 -3.74
N THR A 46 -9.14 15.05 -2.65
CA THR A 46 -7.73 14.75 -2.34
C THR A 46 -7.51 13.24 -2.25
N TYR A 47 -8.34 12.53 -1.50
CA TYR A 47 -8.26 11.06 -1.40
C TYR A 47 -8.33 10.40 -2.78
N SER A 48 -9.33 10.77 -3.59
CA SER A 48 -9.51 10.19 -4.92
C SER A 48 -8.33 10.47 -5.86
N SER A 49 -7.70 11.65 -5.73
CA SER A 49 -6.53 12.01 -6.52
C SER A 49 -5.31 11.18 -6.13
N LEU A 50 -5.10 11.00 -4.82
CA LEU A 50 -4.01 10.17 -4.30
C LEU A 50 -4.20 8.71 -4.69
N GLU A 51 -5.40 8.14 -4.50
CA GLU A 51 -5.66 6.73 -4.86
C GLU A 51 -5.45 6.47 -6.37
N ARG A 52 -5.86 7.42 -7.23
CA ARG A 52 -5.57 7.34 -8.67
C ARG A 52 -4.10 7.45 -8.98
N GLU A 53 -3.38 8.38 -8.34
CA GLU A 53 -1.92 8.47 -8.47
C GLU A 53 -1.26 7.14 -8.10
N PHE A 54 -1.69 6.51 -7.00
CA PHE A 54 -1.15 5.22 -6.60
C PHE A 54 -1.39 4.14 -7.65
N ASP A 55 -2.60 4.06 -8.20
CA ASP A 55 -2.92 3.07 -9.22
C ASP A 55 -2.20 3.33 -10.55
N ASP A 56 -2.24 4.57 -11.05
CA ASP A 56 -1.60 4.98 -12.30
C ASP A 56 -0.08 4.74 -12.24
N ASP A 57 0.56 5.09 -11.14
CA ASP A 57 1.99 4.86 -10.96
C ASP A 57 2.32 3.37 -10.80
N HIS A 58 1.40 2.59 -10.19
CA HIS A 58 1.56 1.14 -10.14
C HIS A 58 1.45 0.51 -11.53
N GLN A 59 0.53 0.97 -12.37
CA GLN A 59 0.42 0.53 -13.76
C GLN A 59 1.67 0.88 -14.57
N LYS A 60 2.23 2.09 -14.41
CA LYS A 60 3.53 2.45 -15.03
C LYS A 60 4.66 1.53 -14.57
N LEU A 61 4.66 1.14 -13.30
CA LEU A 61 5.61 0.15 -12.79
C LEU A 61 5.41 -1.22 -13.42
N ILE A 62 4.17 -1.67 -13.61
CA ILE A 62 3.87 -2.92 -14.31
C ILE A 62 4.48 -2.89 -15.71
N ASP A 63 4.19 -1.82 -16.47
CA ASP A 63 4.67 -1.64 -17.85
C ASP A 63 6.20 -1.62 -17.95
N LYS A 64 6.86 -1.06 -16.94
CA LYS A 64 8.31 -0.95 -16.88
C LYS A 64 8.98 -2.25 -16.44
N CYS A 65 8.41 -2.95 -15.45
CA CYS A 65 9.10 -4.00 -14.70
C CYS A 65 8.64 -5.42 -15.03
N PHE A 66 7.51 -5.58 -15.71
CA PHE A 66 7.07 -6.87 -16.22
C PHE A 66 7.27 -6.96 -17.73
N ALA A 67 7.37 -8.20 -18.21
CA ALA A 67 7.27 -8.51 -19.62
C ALA A 67 5.80 -8.80 -19.98
N SER A 68 5.36 -8.35 -21.15
CA SER A 68 4.01 -8.61 -21.67
C SER A 68 3.83 -10.05 -22.18
N SER A 69 4.93 -10.75 -22.46
CA SER A 69 4.91 -12.11 -23.02
C SER A 69 6.07 -12.96 -22.54
N SER A 70 5.97 -14.28 -22.70
CA SER A 70 7.05 -15.22 -22.38
C SER A 70 8.31 -14.98 -23.20
N SER A 71 8.17 -14.54 -24.45
CA SER A 71 9.31 -14.21 -25.33
C SER A 71 10.06 -12.99 -24.79
N GLU A 72 9.33 -11.94 -24.43
CA GLU A 72 9.91 -10.73 -23.83
C GLU A 72 10.49 -11.01 -22.44
N ALA A 73 9.89 -11.91 -21.66
CA ALA A 73 10.43 -12.32 -20.38
C ALA A 73 11.82 -12.97 -20.50
N GLN A 74 12.08 -13.67 -21.61
CA GLN A 74 13.41 -14.24 -21.87
C GLN A 74 14.45 -13.16 -22.15
N SER A 75 14.10 -12.13 -22.92
CA SER A 75 15.03 -11.06 -23.28
C SER A 75 15.25 -10.06 -22.15
N LYS A 76 14.19 -9.64 -21.45
CA LYS A 76 14.25 -8.69 -20.33
C LYS A 76 14.66 -9.33 -19.01
N ASN A 77 14.61 -10.66 -18.92
CA ASN A 77 14.81 -11.42 -17.68
C ASN A 77 13.89 -10.95 -16.54
N MET A 78 12.61 -10.74 -16.88
CA MET A 78 11.53 -10.28 -16.00
C MET A 78 10.36 -11.26 -15.97
N CYS A 79 9.53 -11.22 -14.94
CA CYS A 79 8.28 -11.98 -14.87
C CYS A 79 7.26 -11.50 -15.90
N VAL A 80 6.35 -12.39 -16.30
CA VAL A 80 5.26 -12.07 -17.24
C VAL A 80 4.04 -11.54 -16.49
N LEU A 81 3.54 -10.39 -16.91
CA LEU A 81 2.22 -9.87 -16.56
C LEU A 81 1.72 -9.05 -17.74
N ASP A 82 0.72 -9.59 -18.43
CA ASP A 82 0.07 -8.90 -19.54
C ASP A 82 -1.04 -7.96 -19.04
N LYS A 83 -1.24 -6.83 -19.73
CA LYS A 83 -2.27 -5.83 -19.36
C LYS A 83 -3.67 -6.43 -19.32
N SER A 84 -4.02 -7.33 -20.23
CA SER A 84 -5.35 -7.95 -20.22
C SER A 84 -5.61 -8.80 -18.98
N THR A 85 -4.55 -9.28 -18.29
CA THR A 85 -4.70 -9.98 -17.01
C THR A 85 -5.24 -9.05 -15.93
N LEU A 86 -4.91 -7.76 -15.96
CA LEU A 86 -5.31 -6.79 -14.94
C LEU A 86 -6.82 -6.55 -14.91
N GLU A 87 -7.49 -6.76 -16.05
CA GLU A 87 -8.95 -6.65 -16.20
C GLU A 87 -9.70 -7.92 -15.78
N VAL A 88 -8.99 -9.02 -15.51
CA VAL A 88 -9.63 -10.27 -15.09
C VAL A 88 -10.04 -10.17 -13.62
N ASP A 89 -11.28 -10.59 -13.34
CA ASP A 89 -11.81 -10.71 -11.97
C ASP A 89 -10.90 -11.61 -11.11
N ILE A 90 -10.34 -11.02 -10.05
CA ILE A 90 -9.44 -11.66 -9.09
C ILE A 90 -10.12 -12.77 -8.28
N LEU A 91 -11.44 -12.68 -8.07
CA LEU A 91 -12.23 -13.69 -7.36
C LEU A 91 -12.91 -14.67 -8.31
N GLY A 92 -12.82 -14.41 -9.61
CA GLY A 92 -13.42 -15.22 -10.66
C GLY A 92 -12.68 -16.54 -10.90
N PRO A 93 -13.25 -17.41 -11.76
CA PRO A 93 -12.69 -18.72 -12.09
C PRO A 93 -11.32 -18.64 -12.79
N ASN A 94 -10.99 -17.51 -13.41
CA ASN A 94 -9.71 -17.28 -14.06
C ASN A 94 -8.72 -16.47 -13.20
N GLY A 95 -9.10 -16.12 -11.97
CA GLY A 95 -8.31 -15.31 -11.05
C GLY A 95 -7.04 -16.00 -10.53
N PRO A 96 -6.26 -15.31 -9.68
CA PRO A 96 -5.06 -15.83 -9.03
C PRO A 96 -5.26 -17.14 -8.27
N LEU A 97 -6.44 -17.31 -7.67
CA LEU A 97 -6.76 -18.42 -6.77
C LEU A 97 -7.46 -19.60 -7.46
N ARG A 98 -7.53 -19.61 -8.80
CA ARG A 98 -8.28 -20.61 -9.59
C ARG A 98 -7.95 -22.08 -9.30
N SER A 99 -6.75 -22.37 -8.84
CA SER A 99 -6.31 -23.72 -8.49
C SER A 99 -6.70 -24.15 -7.08
N CYS A 100 -7.35 -23.28 -6.29
CA CYS A 100 -7.73 -23.54 -4.91
C CYS A 100 -9.15 -23.04 -4.62
N ASN A 101 -10.15 -23.92 -4.82
CA ASN A 101 -11.56 -23.62 -4.55
C ASN A 101 -11.80 -23.14 -3.11
N PHE A 102 -11.10 -23.71 -2.14
CA PHE A 102 -11.19 -23.27 -0.75
C PHE A 102 -10.66 -21.84 -0.58
N CYS A 103 -9.50 -21.52 -1.18
CA CYS A 103 -8.91 -20.20 -1.14
C CYS A 103 -9.81 -19.15 -1.81
N GLN A 104 -10.45 -19.46 -2.93
CA GLN A 104 -11.43 -18.58 -3.57
C GLN A 104 -12.62 -18.29 -2.65
N LYS A 105 -13.17 -19.32 -1.98
CA LYS A 105 -14.27 -19.13 -1.02
C LYS A 105 -13.85 -18.22 0.13
N ILE A 106 -12.69 -18.46 0.73
CA ILE A 106 -12.17 -17.61 1.81
C ILE A 106 -11.92 -16.19 1.32
N ALA A 107 -11.26 -16.01 0.17
CA ALA A 107 -11.01 -14.70 -0.40
C ALA A 107 -12.30 -13.92 -0.65
N LYS A 108 -13.34 -14.58 -1.20
CA LYS A 108 -14.66 -13.98 -1.39
C LYS A 108 -15.32 -13.59 -0.08
N VAL A 109 -15.27 -14.44 0.94
CA VAL A 109 -15.84 -14.13 2.26
C VAL A 109 -15.15 -12.91 2.86
N VAL A 110 -13.82 -12.85 2.81
CA VAL A 110 -13.10 -11.73 3.41
C VAL A 110 -13.27 -10.45 2.59
N HIS A 111 -13.28 -10.55 1.25
CA HIS A 111 -13.64 -9.44 0.37
C HIS A 111 -15.01 -8.88 0.74
N ASP A 112 -16.05 -9.71 0.69
CA ASP A 112 -17.41 -9.29 0.98
C ASP A 112 -17.54 -8.73 2.40
N LYS A 113 -16.86 -9.32 3.37
CA LYS A 113 -16.88 -8.83 4.76
C LYS A 113 -16.27 -7.43 4.89
N TYR A 114 -15.20 -7.12 4.16
CA TYR A 114 -14.63 -5.77 4.21
C TYR A 114 -15.45 -4.76 3.40
N PHE A 115 -15.70 -5.06 2.12
CA PHE A 115 -16.31 -4.11 1.20
C PHE A 115 -17.81 -3.89 1.45
N LYS A 116 -18.51 -4.85 2.08
CA LYS A 116 -19.93 -4.71 2.44
C LYS A 116 -20.17 -4.37 3.91
N SER A 117 -19.10 -4.21 4.71
CA SER A 117 -19.23 -3.76 6.10
C SER A 117 -19.74 -2.32 6.19
N THR A 118 -20.17 -1.92 7.39
CA THR A 118 -20.47 -0.50 7.66
C THR A 118 -19.18 0.33 7.73
N PRO A 119 -19.24 1.66 7.54
CA PRO A 119 -18.08 2.54 7.74
C PRO A 119 -17.43 2.38 9.12
N ALA A 120 -18.25 2.25 10.18
CA ALA A 120 -17.76 2.04 11.54
C ALA A 120 -17.00 0.72 11.72
N GLU A 121 -17.48 -0.37 11.11
CA GLU A 121 -16.78 -1.66 11.13
C GLU A 121 -15.47 -1.63 10.34
N ARG A 122 -15.45 -0.97 9.17
CA ARG A 122 -14.22 -0.79 8.39
C ARG A 122 -13.20 0.06 9.15
N GLN A 123 -13.65 1.16 9.76
CA GLN A 123 -12.81 1.98 10.62
C GLN A 123 -12.23 1.17 11.79
N CYS A 124 -13.04 0.33 12.43
CA CYS A 124 -12.59 -0.58 13.48
C CYS A 124 -11.49 -1.53 12.97
N LEU A 125 -11.68 -2.13 11.79
CA LEU A 125 -10.65 -2.99 11.19
C LEU A 125 -9.36 -2.21 10.89
N ARG A 126 -9.46 -1.04 10.25
CA ARG A 126 -8.30 -0.19 9.94
C ARG A 126 -7.55 0.21 11.21
N ARG A 127 -8.27 0.56 12.28
CA ARG A 127 -7.68 0.87 13.59
C ARG A 127 -6.87 -0.29 14.12
N HIS A 128 -7.43 -1.50 14.16
CA HIS A 128 -6.70 -2.68 14.64
C HIS A 128 -5.46 -3.01 13.79
N MET A 129 -5.52 -2.78 12.47
CA MET A 129 -4.36 -2.94 11.60
C MET A 129 -3.26 -1.92 11.91
N ILE A 130 -3.63 -0.64 12.09
CA ILE A 130 -2.70 0.43 12.45
C ILE A 130 -2.06 0.14 13.81
N ASP A 131 -2.86 -0.24 14.81
CA ASP A 131 -2.37 -0.54 16.17
C ASP A 131 -1.39 -1.72 16.15
N ALA A 132 -1.64 -2.75 15.34
CA ALA A 132 -0.72 -3.87 15.16
C ALA A 132 0.60 -3.43 14.51
N ALA A 133 0.55 -2.56 13.49
CA ALA A 133 1.76 -2.01 12.87
C ALA A 133 2.57 -1.16 13.87
N VAL A 134 1.89 -0.35 14.69
CA VAL A 134 2.51 0.44 15.76
C VAL A 134 3.19 -0.47 16.79
N ALA A 135 2.52 -1.56 17.20
CA ALA A 135 3.11 -2.52 18.13
C ALA A 135 4.39 -3.17 17.58
N GLU A 136 4.42 -3.46 16.27
CA GLU A 136 5.57 -4.07 15.60
C GLU A 136 6.78 -3.13 15.49
N ILE A 137 6.56 -1.84 15.20
CA ILE A 137 7.66 -0.87 15.06
C ILE A 137 8.17 -0.32 16.40
N GLN A 138 7.35 -0.39 17.45
CA GLN A 138 7.64 0.22 18.75
C GLN A 138 9.02 -0.17 19.31
N PRO A 139 9.44 -1.46 19.30
CA PRO A 139 10.77 -1.85 19.78
C PRO A 139 11.90 -1.26 18.93
N CYS A 140 11.71 -1.16 17.61
CA CYS A 140 12.69 -0.57 16.70
C CYS A 140 12.90 0.91 17.02
N MET A 141 11.80 1.66 17.21
CA MET A 141 11.86 3.08 17.58
C MET A 141 12.55 3.30 18.92
N GLN A 142 12.19 2.53 19.95
CA GLN A 142 12.83 2.62 21.27
C GLN A 142 14.33 2.32 21.20
N SER A 143 14.72 1.30 20.43
CA SER A 143 16.12 0.96 20.22
C SER A 143 16.89 2.05 19.46
N LYS A 144 16.28 2.65 18.42
CA LYS A 144 16.93 3.69 17.60
C LYS A 144 17.07 5.02 18.34
N LEU A 145 16.10 5.37 19.18
CA LEU A 145 16.11 6.59 19.98
C LEU A 145 16.92 6.44 21.27
N HIS A 146 17.32 5.21 21.62
CA HIS A 146 17.87 4.86 22.93
C HIS A 146 16.96 5.28 24.09
N ASP A 147 15.64 5.20 23.88
CA ASP A 147 14.63 5.60 24.84
C ASP A 147 13.51 4.57 24.90
N PHE A 148 13.49 3.77 25.96
CA PHE A 148 12.45 2.76 26.21
C PHE A 148 11.13 3.35 26.75
N SER A 149 11.14 4.62 27.17
CA SER A 149 9.94 5.34 27.57
C SER A 149 9.16 5.87 26.36
N TYR A 150 9.81 6.05 25.21
CA TYR A 150 9.19 6.49 23.97
C TYR A 150 7.99 5.59 23.59
N LYS A 151 6.89 6.25 23.25
CA LYS A 151 5.69 5.63 22.69
C LYS A 151 5.42 6.24 21.33
N VAL A 152 5.23 5.40 20.33
CA VAL A 152 4.77 5.87 19.03
C VAL A 152 3.40 6.52 19.23
N PRO A 153 3.21 7.78 18.77
CA PRO A 153 1.92 8.46 18.86
C PRO A 153 0.81 7.66 18.17
N THR A 154 -0.42 7.81 18.66
CA THR A 154 -1.57 7.18 18.00
C THR A 154 -1.73 7.74 16.59
N ILE A 155 -1.64 6.86 15.60
CA ILE A 155 -1.83 7.22 14.20
C ILE A 155 -3.35 7.34 13.95
N PRO A 156 -3.85 8.47 13.41
CA PRO A 156 -5.28 8.61 13.13
C PRO A 156 -5.72 7.77 11.91
N ASP A 157 -7.03 7.54 11.78
CA ASP A 157 -7.60 6.97 10.55
C ASP A 157 -7.55 8.01 9.43
N PHE A 158 -6.75 7.76 8.40
CA PHE A 158 -6.59 8.63 7.22
C PHE A 158 -7.57 8.30 6.09
N ASP A 159 -8.21 7.13 6.15
CA ASP A 159 -8.97 6.54 5.05
C ASP A 159 -10.48 6.67 5.25
N SER A 160 -10.93 7.57 6.13
CA SER A 160 -12.37 7.78 6.34
C SER A 160 -13.09 8.25 5.06
N ALA A 161 -12.40 9.00 4.19
CA ALA A 161 -12.92 9.40 2.88
C ALA A 161 -13.07 8.22 1.89
N ALA A 162 -12.35 7.12 2.11
CA ALA A 162 -12.42 5.92 1.29
C ALA A 162 -13.81 5.28 1.32
N ASP A 163 -14.56 5.46 2.41
CA ASP A 163 -15.91 4.90 2.57
C ASP A 163 -16.89 5.37 1.49
N ASN A 164 -16.66 6.55 0.89
CA ASN A 164 -17.43 7.08 -0.24
C ASN A 164 -16.85 6.73 -1.62
N LEU A 165 -15.70 6.05 -1.66
CA LEU A 165 -14.89 5.78 -2.85
C LEU A 165 -14.50 4.29 -2.95
N MET A 166 -15.27 3.40 -2.32
CA MET A 166 -14.90 1.97 -2.20
C MET A 166 -14.63 1.28 -3.55
N GLN A 167 -15.35 1.67 -4.61
CA GLN A 167 -15.10 1.13 -5.96
C GLN A 167 -13.69 1.47 -6.47
N LEU A 168 -13.25 2.72 -6.27
CA LEU A 168 -11.91 3.16 -6.65
C LEU A 168 -10.83 2.39 -5.88
N VAL A 169 -11.08 2.12 -4.60
CA VAL A 169 -10.18 1.32 -3.75
C VAL A 169 -10.14 -0.14 -4.22
N GLU A 170 -11.28 -0.72 -4.58
CA GLU A 170 -11.36 -2.09 -5.10
C GLU A 170 -10.59 -2.24 -6.41
N ASP A 171 -10.74 -1.29 -7.34
CA ASP A 171 -10.02 -1.27 -8.61
C ASP A 171 -8.50 -1.15 -8.41
N SER A 172 -8.06 -0.22 -7.54
CA SER A 172 -6.64 -0.07 -7.17
C SER A 172 -6.06 -1.35 -6.56
N LEU A 173 -6.81 -2.04 -5.70
CA LEU A 173 -6.36 -3.29 -5.10
C LEU A 173 -6.23 -4.43 -6.11
N ARG A 174 -7.08 -4.46 -7.15
CA ARG A 174 -7.09 -5.50 -8.17
C ARG A 174 -5.73 -5.63 -8.87
N HIS A 175 -5.19 -4.53 -9.39
CA HIS A 175 -3.92 -4.55 -10.13
C HIS A 175 -2.78 -5.10 -9.31
N ARG A 176 -2.73 -4.66 -8.07
CA ARG A 176 -1.62 -4.96 -7.22
C ARG A 176 -1.74 -6.38 -6.61
N ILE A 177 -2.95 -6.95 -6.49
CA ILE A 177 -3.16 -8.40 -6.23
C ILE A 177 -2.61 -9.23 -7.39
N TRP A 178 -2.86 -8.82 -8.63
CA TRP A 178 -2.32 -9.50 -9.81
C TRP A 178 -0.79 -9.46 -9.84
N VAL A 179 -0.18 -8.31 -9.55
CA VAL A 179 1.28 -8.18 -9.44
C VAL A 179 1.86 -9.17 -8.43
N GLN A 180 1.29 -9.22 -7.22
CA GLN A 180 1.76 -10.15 -6.19
C GLN A 180 1.61 -11.61 -6.64
N SER A 181 0.45 -11.97 -7.19
CA SER A 181 0.22 -13.33 -7.70
C SER A 181 1.22 -13.72 -8.79
N ARG A 182 1.51 -12.84 -9.74
CA ARG A 182 2.46 -13.12 -10.82
C ARG A 182 3.88 -13.24 -10.30
N LEU A 183 4.28 -12.42 -9.34
CA LEU A 183 5.58 -12.55 -8.67
C LEU A 183 5.72 -13.89 -7.95
N ASP A 184 4.69 -14.33 -7.24
CA ASP A 184 4.73 -15.59 -6.48
C ASP A 184 4.82 -16.80 -7.42
N VAL A 185 3.98 -16.86 -8.45
CA VAL A 185 4.05 -17.91 -9.49
C VAL A 185 5.41 -17.87 -10.20
N CYS A 186 5.87 -16.68 -10.59
CA CYS A 186 7.16 -16.52 -11.23
C CYS A 186 8.30 -16.98 -10.32
N SER A 187 8.24 -16.73 -9.01
CA SER A 187 9.29 -17.13 -8.07
C SER A 187 9.40 -18.65 -7.90
N GLN A 188 8.30 -19.38 -8.09
CA GLN A 188 8.30 -20.85 -8.07
C GLN A 188 8.94 -21.44 -9.34
N VAL A 189 8.79 -20.77 -10.48
CA VAL A 189 9.26 -21.26 -11.79
C VAL A 189 10.67 -20.75 -12.13
N ASN A 190 10.93 -19.47 -11.86
CA ASN A 190 12.20 -18.79 -12.11
C ASN A 190 12.46 -17.73 -11.02
N PRO A 191 13.11 -18.13 -9.90
CA PRO A 191 13.42 -17.23 -8.79
C PRO A 191 14.23 -16.00 -9.22
N GLY A 192 15.14 -16.16 -10.20
CA GLY A 192 15.98 -15.06 -10.70
C GLY A 192 15.17 -13.94 -11.35
N ARG A 193 14.20 -14.29 -12.20
CA ARG A 193 13.27 -13.30 -12.79
C ARG A 193 12.43 -12.62 -11.73
N ALA A 194 11.92 -13.37 -10.76
CA ALA A 194 11.12 -12.80 -9.68
C ALA A 194 11.93 -11.79 -8.86
N THR A 195 13.18 -12.10 -8.52
CA THR A 195 14.08 -11.16 -7.84
C THR A 195 14.37 -9.93 -8.69
N ASN A 196 14.61 -10.07 -10.00
CA ASN A 196 14.85 -8.93 -10.88
C ASN A 196 13.62 -8.03 -11.01
N THR A 197 12.43 -8.61 -11.19
CA THR A 197 11.19 -7.85 -11.27
C THR A 197 10.90 -7.13 -9.94
N ARG A 198 11.07 -7.80 -8.79
CA ARG A 198 10.95 -7.14 -7.46
C ARG A 198 11.93 -5.97 -7.34
N SER A 199 13.21 -6.20 -7.66
CA SER A 199 14.22 -5.13 -7.65
C SER A 199 13.91 -3.96 -8.61
N CYS A 200 13.21 -4.21 -9.72
CA CYS A 200 12.76 -3.16 -10.61
C CYS A 200 11.61 -2.35 -9.99
N LEU A 201 10.61 -3.04 -9.40
CA LEU A 201 9.48 -2.40 -8.73
C LEU A 201 9.95 -1.54 -7.55
N ASP A 202 10.86 -2.08 -6.73
CA ASP A 202 11.42 -1.39 -5.55
C ASP A 202 12.20 -0.12 -5.93
N ARG A 203 12.79 -0.08 -7.14
CA ARG A 203 13.52 1.10 -7.64
C ARG A 203 12.60 2.25 -8.04
N GLY A 204 11.32 2.00 -8.31
CA GLY A 204 10.40 3.06 -8.72
C GLY A 204 10.75 3.71 -10.06
N PHE A 205 10.28 4.95 -10.24
CA PHE A 205 10.69 5.85 -11.33
C PHE A 205 10.67 7.32 -10.85
N PRO A 206 11.40 8.22 -11.52
CA PRO A 206 11.38 9.64 -11.18
C PRO A 206 9.97 10.24 -11.28
N GLY A 207 9.52 10.95 -10.23
CA GLY A 207 8.19 11.56 -10.18
C GLY A 207 7.07 10.61 -9.74
N MET A 208 7.40 9.37 -9.34
CA MET A 208 6.43 8.47 -8.71
C MET A 208 5.92 9.06 -7.39
N TYR A 209 4.60 9.03 -7.20
CA TYR A 209 3.90 9.57 -6.04
C TYR A 209 4.13 11.06 -5.80
N GLU A 210 4.21 11.87 -6.87
CA GLU A 210 4.53 13.29 -6.80
C GLU A 210 3.54 14.08 -5.92
N GLN A 211 2.24 13.87 -6.08
CA GLN A 211 1.18 14.54 -5.33
C GLN A 211 1.22 14.11 -3.86
N THR A 212 1.39 12.81 -3.59
CA THR A 212 1.57 12.28 -2.24
C THR A 212 2.79 12.92 -1.58
N CYS A 213 3.94 12.96 -2.26
CA CYS A 213 5.16 13.57 -1.74
C CYS A 213 4.99 15.07 -1.48
N ARG A 214 4.27 15.77 -2.37
CA ARG A 214 3.94 17.19 -2.21
C ARG A 214 3.08 17.42 -0.96
N MET A 215 2.02 16.65 -0.79
CA MET A 215 1.15 16.70 0.39
C MET A 215 1.95 16.47 1.68
N ILE A 216 2.82 15.45 1.70
CA ILE A 216 3.68 15.15 2.85
C ILE A 216 4.59 16.35 3.16
N ASN A 217 5.23 16.93 2.13
CA ASN A 217 6.11 18.08 2.32
C ASN A 217 5.37 19.32 2.82
N GLU A 218 4.16 19.58 2.33
CA GLU A 218 3.30 20.67 2.82
C GLU A 218 2.97 20.49 4.30
N CYS A 219 2.55 19.29 4.71
CA CYS A 219 2.24 19.03 6.11
C CYS A 219 3.48 19.06 7.02
N ARG A 220 4.65 18.66 6.51
CA ARG A 220 5.92 18.78 7.21
C ARG A 220 6.31 20.24 7.45
N GLN A 221 6.01 21.14 6.52
CA GLN A 221 6.30 22.58 6.65
C GLN A 221 5.27 23.32 7.51
N SER A 222 4.10 22.72 7.72
CA SER A 222 2.99 23.29 8.50
C SER A 222 3.14 23.05 10.02
N THR A 223 4.27 22.49 10.47
CA THR A 223 4.59 22.11 11.87
C THR A 223 5.98 22.55 12.31
#